data_AF-E5RGA0-F1
#
_entry.id   AF-E5RGA0-F1
#
_cell.length_a   1.000
_cell.length_b   1.000
_cell.length_c   1.000
_cell.angle_alpha   90.00
_cell.angle_beta   90.00
_cell.angle_gamma   90.00
#
_symmetry.space_group_name_H-M   'P 1'
#
loop_
_entity.id
_entity.type
_entity.pdbx_description
1 polymer ?
#
loop_
_entity_poly.entity_id
_entity_poly.type
_entity_poly.pdbx_seq_one_letter_code
_entity_poly.pdbx_strand_id
1 'polypeptide(L)' 'MSWSPSLTTQTCGAWEMKERLGTGGFGNVIRWHNQADPPQCGGCPRCP' A
#
# COMPACT_ATOMS: atom_id res chain seq x y z
N MET A 1 3.08 19.60 -23.97
CA MET A 1 2.80 19.14 -22.60
C MET A 1 1.63 18.16 -22.66
N SER A 2 1.77 16.93 -22.16
CA SER A 2 0.68 15.94 -22.09
C SER A 2 0.20 15.88 -20.64
N TRP A 3 -1.07 16.20 -20.39
CA TRP A 3 -1.68 16.05 -19.07
C TRP A 3 -2.08 14.58 -18.90
N SER A 4 -1.42 13.85 -18.00
CA SER A 4 -1.87 12.52 -17.58
C SER A 4 -2.93 12.67 -16.50
N PRO A 5 -4.21 12.25 -16.73
CA PRO A 5 -5.30 12.43 -15.77
C PRO A 5 -5.29 11.38 -14.64
N SER A 6 -4.32 10.47 -14.63
CA SER A 6 -4.14 9.53 -13.53
C SER A 6 -3.44 10.24 -12.38
N LEU A 7 -4.15 10.45 -11.26
CA LEU A 7 -3.51 10.60 -9.96
C LEU A 7 -2.59 9.38 -9.81
N THR A 8 -1.30 9.52 -10.11
CA THR A 8 -0.38 8.40 -10.03
C THR A 8 -0.22 8.10 -8.55
N THR A 9 -1.03 7.19 -8.05
CA THR A 9 -0.87 6.66 -6.72
C THR A 9 0.56 6.16 -6.59
N GLN A 10 1.33 6.74 -5.68
CA GLN A 10 2.73 6.39 -5.54
C GLN A 10 2.83 4.91 -5.15
N THR A 11 3.68 4.16 -5.85
CA THR A 11 3.89 2.73 -5.60
C THR A 11 5.32 2.47 -5.17
N CYS A 12 5.49 1.50 -4.28
CA CYS A 12 6.76 0.96 -3.84
C CYS A 12 6.65 -0.57 -3.84
N GLY A 13 6.98 -1.20 -4.98
CA GLY A 13 6.70 -2.63 -5.18
C GLY A 13 5.20 -2.92 -5.11
N ALA A 14 4.80 -3.88 -4.26
CA ALA A 14 3.39 -4.22 -4.01
C ALA A 14 2.66 -3.23 -3.09
N TRP A 15 3.37 -2.23 -2.54
CA TRP A 15 2.76 -1.22 -1.69
C TRP A 15 2.25 -0.05 -2.54
N GLU A 16 0.97 0.23 -2.40
CA GLU A 16 0.29 1.36 -3.03
C GLU A 16 -0.05 2.40 -1.96
N MET A 17 0.39 3.65 -2.15
CA MET A 17 0.05 4.77 -1.28
C MET A 17 -1.46 5.03 -1.33
N LYS A 18 -2.11 5.42 -0.24
CA LYS A 18 -3.55 5.74 -0.22
C LYS A 18 -3.76 7.14 0.38
N GLU A 19 -4.77 7.31 1.22
CA GLU A 19 -5.06 8.58 1.88
C GLU A 19 -4.04 8.96 2.96
N ARG A 20 -3.88 10.27 3.18
CA ARG A 20 -3.18 10.83 4.33
C ARG A 20 -4.07 10.72 5.56
N LEU A 21 -3.51 10.20 6.66
CA LEU A 21 -4.24 10.01 7.92
C LEU A 21 -4.02 11.18 8.88
N GLY A 22 -2.86 11.83 8.84
CA GLY A 22 -2.56 12.96 9.71
C GLY A 22 -1.19 13.59 9.49
N THR A 23 -0.92 14.67 10.20
CA THR A 23 0.35 15.40 10.19
C THR A 23 0.74 15.76 11.61
N GLY A 24 2.00 15.54 11.99
CA GLY A 24 2.58 15.93 13.28
C GLY A 24 3.94 16.62 13.11
N GLY A 25 4.60 16.95 14.22
CA GLY A 25 5.85 17.74 14.22
C GLY A 25 7.03 17.11 13.46
N PHE A 26 7.04 15.79 13.28
CA PHE A 26 8.09 15.07 12.56
C PHE A 26 7.71 14.68 11.12
N GLY A 27 6.52 15.05 10.65
CA GLY A 27 6.06 14.76 9.29
C GLY A 27 4.65 14.19 9.22
N ASN A 28 4.34 13.54 8.10
CA ASN A 28 3.00 13.06 7.79
C ASN A 28 2.84 11.55 7.86
N VAL A 29 1.66 11.11 8.27
CA VAL A 29 1.25 9.71 8.27
C VAL A 29 0.36 9.46 7.05
N ILE A 30 0.78 8.53 6.20
CA ILE A 30 0.05 8.15 4.99
C ILE A 30 -0.25 6.66 5.07
N ARG A 31 -1.48 6.27 4.73
CA ARG A 31 -1.87 4.87 4.64
C ARG A 31 -1.23 4.25 3.40
N TRP A 32 -0.67 3.06 3.56
CA TRP A 32 -0.20 2.23 2.45
C TRP A 32 -0.94 0.91 2.44
N HIS A 33 -1.31 0.43 1.26
CA HIS A 33 -1.97 -0.85 1.06
C HIS A 33 -1.00 -1.82 0.38
N ASN A 34 -0.73 -2.96 1.01
CA ASN A 34 0.05 -4.02 0.38
C ASN A 34 -0.89 -4.90 -0.45
N GLN A 35 -0.63 -4.95 -1.76
CA GLN A 35 -1.36 -5.80 -2.69
C GLN A 35 -0.81 -7.24 -2.75
N ALA A 36 0.28 -7.55 -2.05
CA ALA A 36 0.75 -8.92 -1.94
C ALA A 36 -0.32 -9.75 -1.21
N ASP A 37 -0.74 -10.83 -1.86
CA ASP A 37 -1.53 -11.89 -1.23
C ASP A 37 -0.80 -12.27 0.07
N PRO A 38 -1.49 -12.37 1.24
CA PRO A 38 -0.85 -12.95 2.41
C PRO A 38 -0.26 -14.28 1.98
N PRO A 39 0.94 -14.68 2.47
CA PRO A 39 1.42 -16.01 2.18
C PRO A 39 0.30 -16.97 2.58
N GLN A 40 -0.34 -17.58 1.57
CA GLN A 40 -1.36 -18.56 1.82
C GLN A 40 -0.70 -19.55 2.77
N CYS A 41 -1.31 -19.80 3.92
CA CYS A 41 -1.02 -21.03 4.66
C CYS A 41 -1.49 -22.24 3.83
N GLY A 42 -1.17 -22.31 2.54
CA GLY A 42 -1.42 -23.40 1.62
C GLY A 42 -0.24 -24.38 1.54
N GLY A 43 0.77 -24.20 2.40
CA GLY A 43 1.87 -25.14 2.60
C GLY A 43 1.97 -25.71 4.01
N CYS A 44 1.06 -25.35 4.93
CA CYS A 44 1.06 -25.90 6.28
C CYS A 44 -0.07 -26.94 6.40
N PRO A 45 0.22 -28.26 6.44
CA PRO A 45 -0.82 -29.31 6.51
C PRO A 45 -1.54 -29.35 7.89
N ARG A 46 -1.52 -28.27 8.68
CA ARG A 46 -1.90 -28.29 10.09
C ARG A 46 -2.55 -27.02 10.65
N CYS A 47 -3.34 -26.32 9.86
CA CYS A 47 -4.34 -25.40 10.41
C CYS A 47 -5.66 -26.16 10.58
N PRO A 48 -6.26 -26.20 11.80
CA PRO A 48 -7.49 -26.96 12.08
C PRO A 48 -8.70 -26.43 11.31
#